data_AF-U6KAB2-F1
#
_entry.id   AF-U6KAB2-F1
#
_cell.length_a   1.000
_cell.length_b   1.000
_cell.length_c   1.000
_cell.angle_alpha   90.00
_cell.angle_beta   90.00
_cell.angle_gamma   90.00
#
_symmetry.space_group_name_H-M   'P 1'
#
loop_
_entity.id
_entity.type
_entity.pdbx_description
1 polymer ?
#
loop_
_entity_poly.entity_id
_entity_poly.type
_entity_poly.pdbx_seq_one_letter_code
_entity_poly.pdbx_strand_id
1 'polypeptide(L)'
;MGILRRLAGDLPPKVSDPLEVSGQGTDPSPDNADNSGIAEKAGGTSLSKWYRGTWARVTTAAIAAAAVIVVCGARYIMSGRFPSYLKISQLRVDDASRLPLDDASMQKYMRDFNEAAAEMEAALSSGSAMRQAFELHFTPSLEDGQSLPGDPLEIIRDHVAKMRECDVPSASSPQARRDFAQHLQLLRSICRTVALRHNDLKLLDTLYQGLGVPYPLPVPGRAEGYSDSDAPIDFEEVSEYDRAASAFLKSFGLFGGDTRRANRELAQKLRLLLEIEKRYNDANLRARYYFMEFLQPFEGDSAINPAHARAEHQIPYTGKSFRTRAFAQAAAQIFRESDASTRYAFIRKLNRIADNWTNEEVVAAAKQQAKENVDSVHTRLKTKRELMRRLLSQGIPEDDLVMIALFLL
;
A
#
# COMPACT_ATOMS: atom_id res chain seq x y z
N MET A 1 38.03 -55.96 3.54
CA MET A 1 39.26 -56.09 4.37
C MET A 1 39.87 -54.70 4.45
N GLY A 2 40.05 -53.99 5.56
CA GLY A 2 39.78 -54.14 6.98
C GLY A 2 40.38 -52.85 7.60
N ILE A 3 39.62 -52.11 8.43
CA ILE A 3 39.91 -51.89 9.88
C ILE A 3 41.08 -50.89 10.12
N LEU A 4 41.12 -49.92 11.05
CA LEU A 4 40.22 -49.21 11.98
C LEU A 4 41.19 -48.46 12.95
N ARG A 5 40.75 -47.33 13.54
CA ARG A 5 41.14 -46.67 14.84
C ARG A 5 41.51 -45.19 14.63
N ARG A 6 40.74 -44.18 15.07
CA ARG A 6 40.18 -43.77 16.40
C ARG A 6 41.23 -43.57 17.50
N LEU A 7 41.29 -42.33 18.00
CA LEU A 7 41.35 -41.83 19.40
C LEU A 7 41.20 -40.29 19.26
N ALA A 8 40.13 -39.58 19.65
CA ALA A 8 39.43 -39.42 20.93
C ALA A 8 40.29 -38.73 22.01
N GLY A 9 39.83 -37.56 22.46
CA GLY A 9 40.30 -36.81 23.63
C GLY A 9 39.16 -35.93 24.14
N ASP A 10 38.49 -36.42 25.18
CA ASP A 10 37.37 -35.78 25.89
C ASP A 10 37.85 -34.69 26.89
N LEU A 11 36.92 -33.79 27.22
CA LEU A 11 36.95 -32.76 28.29
C LEU A 11 37.25 -33.35 29.70
N PRO A 12 37.50 -32.52 30.75
CA PRO A 12 36.38 -32.14 31.64
C PRO A 12 36.60 -30.73 32.31
N PRO A 13 35.89 -30.32 33.39
CA PRO A 13 35.23 -29.00 33.47
C PRO A 13 35.88 -28.11 34.56
N LYS A 14 35.40 -26.86 34.75
CA LYS A 14 35.60 -26.16 36.03
C LYS A 14 34.34 -25.44 36.51
N VAL A 15 33.86 -26.00 37.61
CA VAL A 15 32.82 -25.59 38.55
C VAL A 15 33.32 -24.38 39.36
N SER A 16 32.40 -23.43 39.59
CA SER A 16 32.01 -22.72 40.82
C SER A 16 33.07 -22.47 41.93
N ASP A 17 33.05 -21.43 42.78
CA ASP A 17 31.97 -20.61 43.34
C ASP A 17 32.60 -19.51 44.28
N PRO A 18 31.96 -18.92 45.32
CA PRO A 18 31.75 -17.46 45.46
C PRO A 18 32.36 -16.86 46.76
N LEU A 19 32.04 -15.59 47.08
CA LEU A 19 31.84 -15.04 48.45
C LEU A 19 31.45 -13.54 48.30
N GLU A 20 30.24 -13.09 48.65
CA GLU A 20 29.70 -12.85 50.02
C GLU A 20 30.43 -11.64 50.67
N VAL A 21 29.77 -10.59 51.16
CA VAL A 21 29.17 -10.55 52.50
C VAL A 21 28.47 -9.19 52.77
N SER A 22 27.27 -9.31 53.36
CA SER A 22 26.61 -8.48 54.41
C SER A 22 26.26 -7.01 54.14
N GLY A 23 25.09 -6.48 54.54
CA GLY A 23 24.04 -6.89 55.48
C GLY A 23 23.20 -5.61 55.78
N GLN A 24 22.14 -5.54 56.58
CA GLN A 24 21.44 -6.44 57.48
C GLN A 24 20.21 -5.66 58.04
N GLY A 25 19.14 -6.38 58.39
CA GLY A 25 18.17 -6.00 59.42
C GLY A 25 16.90 -5.31 58.92
N THR A 26 15.69 -5.64 59.39
CA THR A 26 15.24 -6.50 60.50
C THR A 26 13.72 -6.64 60.36
N ASP A 27 13.20 -7.82 60.69
CA ASP A 27 11.82 -8.06 61.14
C ASP A 27 11.95 -8.53 62.60
N PRO A 28 10.94 -8.37 63.49
CA PRO A 28 9.92 -9.41 63.54
C PRO A 28 8.52 -9.01 64.07
N SER A 29 7.57 -9.91 63.77
CA SER A 29 6.67 -10.61 64.71
C SER A 29 5.15 -10.32 64.66
N PRO A 30 4.31 -11.35 65.00
CA PRO A 30 2.87 -11.43 64.76
C PRO A 30 2.02 -11.20 66.03
N ASP A 31 0.68 -11.13 65.88
CA ASP A 31 -0.29 -11.92 66.69
C ASP A 31 -1.77 -11.56 66.47
N ASN A 32 -2.57 -12.62 66.31
CA ASN A 32 -3.87 -12.99 66.92
C ASN A 32 -5.09 -12.05 66.95
N ALA A 33 -6.23 -12.61 66.48
CA ALA A 33 -7.50 -12.87 67.20
C ALA A 33 -8.61 -13.01 66.14
N ASP A 34 -9.09 -14.20 65.77
CA ASP A 34 -9.96 -15.12 66.52
C ASP A 34 -11.20 -14.46 67.16
N ASN A 35 -12.38 -14.78 66.62
CA ASN A 35 -13.60 -15.04 67.39
C ASN A 35 -14.72 -15.61 66.48
N SER A 36 -14.95 -16.91 66.65
CA SER A 36 -16.24 -17.61 66.65
C SER A 36 -17.37 -16.77 67.27
N GLY A 37 -18.66 -16.91 66.98
CA GLY A 37 -19.49 -18.02 66.53
C GLY A 37 -20.92 -17.79 67.08
N ILE A 38 -21.83 -18.75 66.85
CA ILE A 38 -23.21 -18.87 67.39
C ILE A 38 -24.25 -18.06 66.59
N ALA A 39 -25.09 -18.62 65.70
CA ALA A 39 -26.00 -19.78 65.72
C ALA A 39 -27.39 -19.52 66.34
N GLU A 40 -28.39 -19.81 65.48
CA GLU A 40 -29.75 -20.30 65.75
C GLU A 40 -30.95 -19.36 66.03
N LYS A 41 -31.90 -19.44 65.07
CA LYS A 41 -33.37 -19.63 65.19
C LYS A 41 -34.19 -18.45 65.78
N ALA A 42 -35.38 -18.10 65.32
CA ALA A 42 -36.45 -18.79 64.61
C ALA A 42 -37.43 -17.78 63.99
N GLY A 43 -38.13 -18.19 62.93
CA GLY A 43 -39.58 -17.96 62.77
C GLY A 43 -40.06 -16.57 62.35
N GLY A 44 -40.70 -16.50 61.17
CA GLY A 44 -41.57 -15.36 60.83
C GLY A 44 -41.88 -15.26 59.34
N THR A 45 -42.95 -15.92 58.92
CA THR A 45 -43.62 -15.79 57.62
C THR A 45 -43.92 -14.32 57.24
N SER A 46 -43.61 -13.89 56.01
CA SER A 46 -44.53 -13.05 55.22
C SER A 46 -44.16 -12.99 53.73
N LEU A 47 -45.19 -12.83 52.92
CA LEU A 47 -45.20 -12.73 51.46
C LEU A 47 -44.37 -11.55 50.92
N SER A 48 -43.67 -11.74 49.80
CA SER A 48 -43.74 -10.76 48.70
C SER A 48 -43.39 -11.39 47.35
N LYS A 49 -44.47 -11.71 46.64
CA LYS A 49 -44.56 -11.90 45.21
C LYS A 49 -44.43 -10.51 44.60
N TRP A 50 -43.32 -10.12 43.95
CA TRP A 50 -43.27 -9.06 42.92
C TRP A 50 -41.88 -8.88 42.29
N TYR A 51 -41.88 -8.39 41.04
CA TYR A 51 -40.75 -8.05 40.15
C TYR A 51 -40.07 -9.19 39.33
N ARG A 52 -40.88 -9.88 38.52
CA ARG A 52 -40.45 -10.40 37.20
C ARG A 52 -41.10 -9.54 36.11
N GLY A 53 -40.36 -8.62 35.51
CA GLY A 53 -40.88 -7.86 34.37
C GLY A 53 -39.85 -7.01 33.63
N THR A 54 -38.87 -6.46 34.33
CA THR A 54 -37.98 -5.44 33.73
C THR A 54 -36.64 -6.00 33.25
N TRP A 55 -36.12 -7.06 33.88
CA TRP A 55 -34.82 -7.63 33.52
C TRP A 55 -34.81 -8.35 32.17
N ALA A 56 -35.94 -8.93 31.75
CA ALA A 56 -36.03 -9.63 30.47
C ALA A 56 -35.90 -8.68 29.26
N ARG A 57 -36.34 -7.42 29.39
CA ARG A 57 -36.22 -6.43 28.31
C ARG A 57 -34.81 -5.89 28.17
N VAL A 58 -34.11 -5.69 29.29
CA VAL A 58 -32.72 -5.21 29.29
C VAL A 58 -31.76 -6.28 28.74
N THR A 59 -31.95 -7.55 29.11
CA THR A 59 -31.15 -8.64 28.55
C THR A 59 -31.41 -8.86 27.06
N THR A 60 -32.66 -8.73 26.61
CA THR A 60 -32.99 -8.85 25.18
C THR A 60 -32.36 -7.71 24.36
N ALA A 61 -32.37 -6.49 24.87
CA ALA A 61 -31.72 -5.35 24.20
C ALA A 61 -30.20 -5.50 24.14
N ALA A 62 -29.57 -5.99 25.21
CA ALA A 62 -28.13 -6.25 25.24
C ALA A 62 -27.70 -7.36 24.27
N ILE A 63 -28.49 -8.44 24.16
CA ILE A 63 -28.25 -9.54 23.21
C ILE A 63 -28.43 -9.04 21.76
N ALA A 64 -29.46 -8.24 21.49
CA ALA A 64 -29.67 -7.65 20.16
C ALA A 64 -28.51 -6.71 19.76
N ALA A 65 -28.03 -5.87 20.68
CA ALA A 65 -26.88 -5.00 20.44
C ALA A 65 -25.60 -5.80 20.17
N ALA A 66 -25.33 -6.86 20.95
CA ALA A 66 -24.20 -7.75 20.72
C ALA A 66 -24.30 -8.47 19.37
N ALA A 67 -25.48 -8.93 18.98
CA ALA A 67 -25.72 -9.56 17.68
C ALA A 67 -25.49 -8.58 16.51
N VAL A 68 -25.93 -7.32 16.64
CA VAL A 68 -25.66 -6.28 15.64
C VAL A 68 -24.17 -5.98 15.54
N ILE A 69 -23.44 -5.88 16.66
CA ILE A 69 -21.98 -5.68 16.65
C ILE A 69 -21.27 -6.87 15.99
N VAL A 70 -21.68 -8.11 16.27
CA VAL A 70 -21.10 -9.31 15.63
C VAL A 70 -21.41 -9.35 14.13
N VAL A 71 -22.63 -9.01 13.71
CA VAL A 71 -23.02 -9.00 12.29
C VAL A 71 -22.34 -7.85 11.53
N CYS A 72 -22.24 -6.66 12.14
CA CYS A 72 -21.52 -5.52 11.57
C CYS A 72 -20.01 -5.78 11.54
N GLY A 73 -19.45 -6.40 12.58
CA GLY A 73 -18.05 -6.84 12.62
C GLY A 73 -17.75 -7.91 11.57
N ALA A 74 -18.62 -8.90 11.43
CA ALA A 74 -18.50 -9.93 10.39
C ALA A 74 -18.63 -9.35 8.98
N ARG A 75 -19.57 -8.41 8.75
CA ARG A 75 -19.68 -7.69 7.47
C ARG A 75 -18.50 -6.74 7.22
N TYR A 76 -17.91 -6.15 8.25
CA TYR A 76 -16.71 -5.32 8.12
C TYR A 76 -15.48 -6.19 7.80
N ILE A 77 -15.34 -7.36 8.42
CA ILE A 77 -14.29 -8.34 8.10
C ILE A 77 -14.50 -8.92 6.69
N MET A 78 -15.75 -9.14 6.26
CA MET A 78 -16.07 -9.63 4.92
C MET A 78 -15.97 -8.55 3.82
N SER A 79 -16.26 -7.27 4.11
CA SER A 79 -16.13 -6.15 3.16
C SER A 79 -14.72 -5.55 3.15
N GLY A 80 -13.95 -5.74 4.21
CA GLY A 80 -12.53 -5.42 4.31
C GLY A 80 -11.61 -6.45 3.66
N ARG A 81 -12.17 -7.54 3.08
CA ARG A 81 -11.45 -8.49 2.22
C ARG A 81 -10.98 -7.78 0.94
N PHE A 82 -9.87 -7.06 1.05
CA PHE A 82 -8.81 -7.32 0.09
C PHE A 82 -8.51 -8.82 0.19
N PRO A 83 -8.38 -9.55 -0.92
CA PRO A 83 -7.87 -10.91 -0.87
C PRO A 83 -6.62 -10.89 -0.01
N SER A 84 -6.56 -11.71 1.02
CA SER A 84 -5.33 -12.00 1.73
C SER A 84 -4.38 -12.67 0.73
N TYR A 85 -3.72 -11.86 -0.11
CA TYR A 85 -2.76 -12.28 -1.13
C TYR A 85 -1.58 -13.04 -0.52
N LEU A 86 -1.39 -12.96 0.80
CA LEU A 86 -0.37 -13.71 1.53
C LEU A 86 -0.78 -15.17 1.86
N LYS A 87 -2.02 -15.61 1.59
CA LYS A 87 -2.45 -16.99 1.94
C LYS A 87 -2.73 -17.90 0.73
N ILE A 88 -2.58 -17.39 -0.50
CA ILE A 88 -2.66 -18.21 -1.72
C ILE A 88 -1.34 -18.98 -1.95
N SER A 89 -0.22 -18.51 -1.39
CA SER A 89 1.10 -19.12 -1.56
C SER A 89 1.33 -20.44 -0.80
N GLN A 90 0.32 -21.02 -0.12
CA GLN A 90 0.51 -22.27 0.64
C GLN A 90 -0.39 -23.42 0.18
N LEU A 91 -1.29 -23.21 -0.78
CA LEU A 91 -2.16 -24.26 -1.30
C LEU A 91 -1.91 -24.43 -2.80
N ARG A 92 -1.01 -25.37 -3.13
CA ARG A 92 -0.61 -25.84 -4.48
C ARG A 92 0.28 -24.88 -5.29
N VAL A 93 1.52 -24.67 -4.86
CA VAL A 93 2.52 -23.82 -5.56
C VAL A 93 3.35 -24.59 -6.61
N ASP A 94 3.35 -25.92 -6.61
CA ASP A 94 4.31 -26.68 -7.43
C ASP A 94 4.01 -26.70 -8.94
N ASP A 95 2.79 -26.37 -9.37
CA ASP A 95 2.43 -26.38 -10.81
C ASP A 95 1.75 -25.10 -11.32
N ALA A 96 1.09 -24.32 -10.45
CA ALA A 96 0.40 -23.08 -10.84
C ALA A 96 1.34 -21.87 -11.06
N SER A 97 2.61 -21.98 -10.65
CA SER A 97 3.63 -20.92 -10.79
C SER A 97 4.33 -20.91 -12.15
N ARG A 98 4.04 -21.88 -13.03
CA ARG A 98 4.62 -21.94 -14.38
C ARG A 98 3.77 -21.13 -15.35
N LEU A 99 4.32 -20.02 -15.84
CA LEU A 99 3.75 -19.25 -16.96
C LEU A 99 3.39 -20.20 -18.12
N PRO A 100 2.09 -20.39 -18.44
CA PRO A 100 1.68 -21.29 -19.52
C PRO A 100 2.28 -20.87 -20.87
N LEU A 101 2.84 -21.83 -21.61
CA LEU A 101 3.57 -21.60 -22.88
C LEU A 101 2.92 -22.28 -24.10
N ASP A 102 1.71 -22.82 -23.94
CA ASP A 102 0.92 -23.37 -25.04
C ASP A 102 0.42 -22.26 -25.98
N ASP A 103 0.02 -22.61 -27.20
CA ASP A 103 -0.35 -21.64 -28.24
C ASP A 103 -1.54 -20.76 -27.83
N ALA A 104 -2.53 -21.33 -27.11
CA ALA A 104 -3.68 -20.56 -26.66
C ALA A 104 -3.28 -19.52 -25.61
N SER A 105 -2.38 -19.88 -24.70
CA SER A 105 -1.80 -18.95 -23.73
C SER A 105 -0.95 -17.85 -24.40
N MET A 106 -0.12 -18.18 -25.39
CA MET A 106 0.67 -17.19 -26.13
C MET A 106 -0.22 -16.19 -26.88
N GLN A 107 -1.29 -16.69 -27.53
CA GLN A 107 -2.29 -15.83 -28.19
C GLN A 107 -3.00 -14.91 -27.19
N LYS A 108 -3.32 -15.42 -26.00
CA LYS A 108 -3.91 -14.61 -24.93
C LYS A 108 -2.96 -13.50 -24.49
N TYR A 109 -1.68 -13.80 -24.25
CA TYR A 109 -0.71 -12.77 -23.86
C TYR A 109 -0.56 -11.69 -24.91
N MET A 110 -0.48 -12.06 -26.20
CA MET A 110 -0.43 -11.08 -27.29
C MET A 110 -1.67 -10.20 -27.33
N ARG A 111 -2.87 -10.78 -27.14
CA ARG A 111 -4.12 -10.01 -27.09
C ARG A 111 -4.12 -9.03 -25.92
N ASP A 112 -3.83 -9.52 -24.71
CA ASP A 112 -3.83 -8.71 -23.50
C ASP A 112 -2.75 -7.60 -23.55
N PHE A 113 -1.61 -7.86 -24.19
CA PHE A 113 -0.56 -6.87 -24.47
C PHE A 113 -1.04 -5.80 -25.45
N ASN A 114 -1.67 -6.19 -26.55
CA ASN A 114 -2.17 -5.25 -27.55
C ASN A 114 -3.30 -4.36 -27.01
N GLU A 115 -4.19 -4.93 -26.19
CA GLU A 115 -5.22 -4.18 -25.48
C GLU A 115 -4.59 -3.13 -24.55
N ALA A 116 -3.62 -3.53 -23.71
CA ALA A 116 -2.92 -2.61 -22.83
C ALA A 116 -2.18 -1.50 -23.59
N ALA A 117 -1.55 -1.82 -24.71
CA ALA A 117 -0.89 -0.84 -25.56
C ALA A 117 -1.90 0.14 -26.20
N ALA A 118 -3.09 -0.31 -26.58
CA ALA A 118 -4.15 0.56 -27.08
C ALA A 118 -4.71 1.48 -25.99
N GLU A 119 -4.92 0.95 -24.77
CA GLU A 119 -5.32 1.74 -23.60
C GLU A 119 -4.29 2.84 -23.27
N MET A 120 -2.99 2.51 -23.35
CA MET A 120 -1.91 3.46 -23.17
C MET A 120 -1.99 4.60 -24.18
N GLU A 121 -2.11 4.30 -25.48
CA GLU A 121 -2.20 5.34 -26.52
C GLU A 121 -3.46 6.20 -26.36
N ALA A 122 -4.59 5.59 -26.01
CA ALA A 122 -5.81 6.33 -25.74
C ALA A 122 -5.66 7.29 -24.55
N ALA A 123 -4.96 6.88 -23.49
CA ALA A 123 -4.68 7.73 -22.34
C ALA A 123 -3.73 8.88 -22.71
N LEU A 124 -2.67 8.60 -23.47
CA LEU A 124 -1.67 9.58 -23.90
C LEU A 124 -2.16 10.55 -24.98
N SER A 125 -3.27 10.23 -25.66
CA SER A 125 -3.93 11.12 -26.62
C SER A 125 -4.62 12.32 -25.95
N SER A 126 -4.56 12.43 -24.63
CA SER A 126 -5.06 13.60 -23.90
C SER A 126 -4.13 14.82 -24.06
N GLY A 127 -4.61 16.01 -23.67
CA GLY A 127 -3.91 17.29 -23.91
C GLY A 127 -2.45 17.35 -23.44
N SER A 128 -1.65 18.17 -24.12
CA SER A 128 -0.19 18.28 -23.96
C SER A 128 0.27 18.55 -22.51
N ALA A 129 -0.50 19.31 -21.73
CA ALA A 129 -0.17 19.62 -20.34
C ALA A 129 -0.13 18.36 -19.44
N MET A 130 -1.05 17.41 -19.63
CA MET A 130 -1.04 16.15 -18.86
C MET A 130 0.12 15.25 -19.26
N ARG A 131 0.47 15.23 -20.54
CA ARG A 131 1.67 14.53 -21.03
C ARG A 131 2.94 15.10 -20.40
N GLN A 132 3.09 16.41 -20.33
CA GLN A 132 4.24 17.05 -19.68
C GLN A 132 4.31 16.75 -18.17
N ALA A 133 3.17 16.77 -17.47
CA ALA A 133 3.11 16.38 -16.06
C ALA A 133 3.46 14.89 -15.85
N PHE A 134 3.05 14.04 -16.79
CA PHE A 134 3.45 12.63 -16.80
C PHE A 134 4.95 12.47 -16.97
N GLU A 135 5.53 13.15 -17.95
CA GLU A 135 6.96 13.15 -18.21
C GLU A 135 7.75 13.60 -16.98
N LEU A 136 7.32 14.69 -16.33
CA LEU A 136 8.01 15.21 -15.14
C LEU A 136 8.05 14.24 -13.95
N HIS A 137 6.99 13.45 -13.74
CA HIS A 137 6.80 12.71 -12.49
C HIS A 137 6.91 11.19 -12.62
N PHE A 138 6.74 10.65 -13.82
CA PHE A 138 6.68 9.21 -14.08
C PHE A 138 7.65 8.74 -15.14
N THR A 139 8.59 9.59 -15.57
CA THR A 139 9.68 9.18 -16.45
C THR A 139 11.04 9.34 -15.80
N PRO A 140 12.05 8.56 -16.22
CA PRO A 140 13.38 8.57 -15.61
C PRO A 140 14.00 9.96 -15.64
N SER A 141 14.37 10.50 -14.48
CA SER A 141 15.10 11.76 -14.34
C SER A 141 15.90 11.74 -13.04
N LEU A 142 17.10 12.31 -13.03
CA LEU A 142 17.90 12.45 -11.80
C LEU A 142 17.54 13.72 -11.02
N GLU A 143 17.07 14.74 -11.73
CA GLU A 143 16.74 16.08 -11.21
C GLU A 143 15.52 16.66 -11.94
N ASP A 144 14.84 17.61 -11.30
CA ASP A 144 13.70 18.31 -11.92
C ASP A 144 14.18 19.21 -13.06
N GLY A 145 13.49 19.16 -14.20
CA GLY A 145 13.85 19.96 -15.39
C GLY A 145 15.07 19.47 -16.15
N GLN A 146 15.64 18.31 -15.81
CA GLN A 146 16.71 17.69 -16.58
C GLN A 146 16.21 17.34 -17.99
N SER A 147 16.95 17.75 -19.02
CA SER A 147 16.70 17.31 -20.39
C SER A 147 17.01 15.82 -20.51
N LEU A 148 16.01 15.03 -20.90
CA LEU A 148 16.19 13.60 -21.13
C LEU A 148 16.90 13.34 -22.46
N PRO A 149 17.74 12.30 -22.55
CA PRO A 149 18.45 11.96 -23.78
C PRO A 149 17.49 11.54 -24.93
N GLY A 150 16.25 11.20 -24.61
CA GLY A 150 15.16 10.94 -25.56
C GLY A 150 13.81 10.99 -24.85
N ASP A 151 12.71 10.94 -25.61
CA ASP A 151 11.36 10.86 -25.05
C ASP A 151 11.10 9.43 -24.51
N PRO A 152 10.91 9.25 -23.19
CA PRO A 152 10.67 7.93 -22.59
C PRO A 152 9.40 7.26 -23.11
N LEU A 153 8.39 8.03 -23.53
CA LEU A 153 7.19 7.49 -24.16
C LEU A 153 7.49 6.93 -25.56
N GLU A 154 8.37 7.57 -26.32
CA GLU A 154 8.81 7.05 -27.62
C GLU A 154 9.64 5.77 -27.45
N ILE A 155 10.44 5.67 -26.39
CA ILE A 155 11.14 4.41 -26.05
C ILE A 155 10.14 3.29 -25.79
N ILE A 156 9.09 3.52 -24.98
CA ILE A 156 8.04 2.53 -24.75
C ILE A 156 7.34 2.16 -26.06
N ARG A 157 6.98 3.14 -26.89
CA ARG A 157 6.34 2.93 -28.21
C ARG A 157 7.19 2.09 -29.14
N ASP A 158 8.49 2.35 -29.20
CA ASP A 158 9.44 1.57 -30.00
C ASP A 158 9.50 0.11 -29.54
N HIS A 159 9.60 -0.13 -28.22
CA HIS A 159 9.55 -1.49 -27.67
C HIS A 159 8.22 -2.19 -27.95
N VAL A 160 7.09 -1.48 -27.87
CA VAL A 160 5.76 -2.01 -28.22
C VAL A 160 5.68 -2.37 -29.71
N ALA A 161 6.15 -1.49 -30.59
CA ALA A 161 6.15 -1.72 -32.04
C ALA A 161 6.99 -2.94 -32.41
N LYS A 162 8.24 -3.01 -31.93
CA LYS A 162 9.14 -4.14 -32.16
C LYS A 162 8.59 -5.45 -31.62
N MET A 163 7.93 -5.42 -30.46
CA MET A 163 7.31 -6.62 -29.91
C MET A 163 6.10 -7.10 -30.73
N ARG A 164 5.34 -6.20 -31.34
CA ARG A 164 4.23 -6.54 -32.25
C ARG A 164 4.69 -7.19 -33.55
N GLU A 165 5.89 -6.86 -34.00
CA GLU A 165 6.52 -7.44 -35.19
C GLU A 165 7.14 -8.82 -34.93
N CYS A 166 7.32 -9.20 -33.66
CA CYS A 166 7.88 -10.50 -33.31
C CYS A 166 6.87 -11.64 -33.52
N ASP A 167 7.28 -12.65 -34.27
CA ASP A 167 6.54 -13.91 -34.36
C ASP A 167 6.57 -14.66 -33.03
N VAL A 168 5.47 -15.35 -32.72
CA VAL A 168 5.41 -16.25 -31.56
C VAL A 168 6.40 -17.40 -31.78
N PRO A 169 7.38 -17.61 -30.88
CA PRO A 169 8.37 -18.67 -31.06
C PRO A 169 7.73 -20.06 -31.15
N SER A 170 8.38 -20.99 -31.86
CA SER A 170 7.92 -22.38 -31.98
C SER A 170 7.80 -23.09 -30.62
N ALA A 171 6.85 -24.01 -30.50
CA ALA A 171 6.69 -24.88 -29.32
C ALA A 171 7.93 -25.75 -29.06
N SER A 172 8.73 -26.02 -30.11
CA SER A 172 10.01 -26.71 -30.00
C SER A 172 11.10 -25.91 -29.28
N SER A 173 10.89 -24.61 -29.07
CA SER A 173 11.85 -23.70 -28.44
C SER A 173 11.29 -23.12 -27.13
N PRO A 174 11.18 -23.95 -26.06
CA PRO A 174 10.49 -23.58 -24.83
C PRO A 174 11.13 -22.39 -24.10
N GLN A 175 12.45 -22.21 -24.23
CA GLN A 175 13.13 -21.05 -23.65
C GLN A 175 12.76 -19.75 -24.38
N ALA A 176 12.80 -19.75 -25.72
CA ALA A 176 12.40 -18.60 -26.52
C ALA A 176 10.93 -18.21 -26.27
N ARG A 177 10.03 -19.19 -26.14
CA ARG A 177 8.63 -18.92 -25.74
C ARG A 177 8.51 -18.29 -24.36
N ARG A 178 9.30 -18.77 -23.40
CA ARG A 178 9.33 -18.22 -22.05
C ARG A 178 9.81 -16.77 -22.07
N ASP A 179 10.92 -16.50 -22.75
CA ASP A 179 11.49 -15.15 -22.87
C ASP A 179 10.50 -14.20 -23.54
N PHE A 180 9.85 -14.64 -24.63
CA PHE A 180 8.80 -13.89 -25.31
C PHE A 180 7.61 -13.59 -24.40
N ALA A 181 7.08 -14.61 -23.71
CA ALA A 181 5.93 -14.44 -22.82
C ALA A 181 6.26 -13.53 -21.63
N GLN A 182 7.45 -13.66 -21.05
CA GLN A 182 7.92 -12.78 -19.98
C GLN A 182 8.05 -11.33 -20.45
N HIS A 183 8.62 -11.12 -21.64
CA HIS A 183 8.77 -9.78 -22.19
C HIS A 183 7.42 -9.13 -22.53
N LEU A 184 6.45 -9.91 -23.05
CA LEU A 184 5.06 -9.44 -23.22
C LEU A 184 4.44 -8.97 -21.90
N GLN A 185 4.59 -9.76 -20.84
CA GLN A 185 4.04 -9.42 -19.54
C GLN A 185 4.68 -8.15 -18.97
N LEU A 186 5.99 -7.97 -19.15
CA LEU A 186 6.67 -6.72 -18.80
C LEU A 186 6.08 -5.53 -19.55
N LEU A 187 6.03 -5.57 -20.88
CA LEU A 187 5.53 -4.45 -21.68
C LEU A 187 4.06 -4.17 -21.44
N ARG A 188 3.24 -5.21 -21.25
CA ARG A 188 1.83 -5.08 -20.83
C ARG A 188 1.71 -4.36 -19.50
N SER A 189 2.55 -4.73 -18.51
CA SER A 189 2.57 -4.08 -17.19
C SER A 189 2.96 -2.61 -17.30
N ILE A 190 3.96 -2.30 -18.12
CA ILE A 190 4.38 -0.92 -18.41
C ILE A 190 3.22 -0.15 -19.05
N CYS A 191 2.61 -0.65 -20.12
CA CYS A 191 1.52 0.03 -20.83
C CYS A 191 0.32 0.31 -19.91
N ARG A 192 -0.11 -0.68 -19.12
CA ARG A 192 -1.19 -0.50 -18.14
C ARG A 192 -0.85 0.53 -17.08
N THR A 193 0.40 0.53 -16.61
CA THR A 193 0.83 1.48 -15.58
C THR A 193 0.95 2.89 -16.14
N VAL A 194 1.41 3.07 -17.38
CA VAL A 194 1.39 4.37 -18.07
C VAL A 194 -0.05 4.91 -18.13
N ALA A 195 -1.00 4.10 -18.62
CA ALA A 195 -2.40 4.48 -18.69
C ALA A 195 -2.98 4.81 -17.29
N LEU A 196 -2.64 4.01 -16.28
CA LEU A 196 -3.05 4.24 -14.88
C LEU A 196 -2.53 5.59 -14.37
N ARG A 197 -1.22 5.85 -14.44
CA ARG A 197 -0.60 7.08 -13.93
C ARG A 197 -1.11 8.32 -14.66
N HIS A 198 -1.31 8.20 -15.97
CA HIS A 198 -1.89 9.29 -16.74
C HIS A 198 -3.33 9.61 -16.28
N ASN A 199 -4.16 8.58 -16.05
CA ASN A 199 -5.52 8.78 -15.52
C ASN A 199 -5.51 9.34 -14.08
N ASP A 200 -4.57 8.91 -13.24
CA ASP A 200 -4.40 9.43 -11.88
C ASP A 200 -4.05 10.93 -11.92
N LEU A 201 -3.13 11.35 -12.79
CA LEU A 201 -2.78 12.76 -12.97
C LEU A 201 -4.01 13.60 -13.32
N LYS A 202 -4.79 13.19 -14.33
CA LYS A 202 -6.03 13.88 -14.74
C LYS A 202 -7.03 14.01 -13.60
N LEU A 203 -7.18 12.94 -12.84
CA LEU A 203 -8.10 12.88 -11.72
C LEU A 203 -7.66 13.79 -10.56
N LEU A 204 -6.37 13.79 -10.26
CA LEU A 204 -5.78 14.65 -9.24
C LEU A 204 -5.85 16.11 -9.66
N ASP A 205 -5.55 16.45 -10.92
CA ASP A 205 -5.69 17.81 -11.44
C ASP A 205 -7.13 18.33 -11.26
N THR A 206 -8.13 17.50 -11.55
CA THR A 206 -9.54 17.82 -11.33
C THR A 206 -9.85 18.06 -9.84
N LEU A 207 -9.29 17.23 -8.95
CA LEU A 207 -9.50 17.36 -7.50
C LEU A 207 -8.88 18.65 -6.95
N TYR A 208 -7.64 18.97 -7.33
CA TYR A 208 -6.94 20.16 -6.84
C TYR A 208 -7.53 21.45 -7.39
N GLN A 209 -7.99 21.48 -8.65
CA GLN A 209 -8.77 22.59 -9.18
C GLN A 209 -10.03 22.84 -8.36
N GLY A 210 -10.78 21.78 -8.04
CA GLY A 210 -11.98 21.89 -7.21
C GLY A 210 -11.72 22.30 -5.76
N LEU A 211 -10.46 22.22 -5.29
CA LEU A 211 -10.07 22.55 -3.92
C LEU A 211 -9.52 23.97 -3.75
N GLY A 212 -9.11 24.63 -4.84
CA GLY A 212 -8.32 25.86 -4.77
C GLY A 212 -7.02 25.66 -3.97
N VAL A 213 -6.37 24.50 -4.11
CA VAL A 213 -5.12 24.17 -3.40
C VAL A 213 -4.02 23.98 -4.44
N PRO A 214 -2.75 24.38 -4.16
CA PRO A 214 -1.67 24.16 -5.08
C PRO A 214 -1.57 22.68 -5.45
N TYR A 215 -1.50 22.41 -6.75
CA TYR A 215 -1.32 21.06 -7.24
C TYR A 215 0.12 20.61 -6.89
N PRO A 216 0.31 19.49 -6.16
CA PRO A 216 1.63 19.05 -5.67
C PRO A 216 2.55 18.55 -6.78
N LEU A 217 2.01 18.34 -7.98
CA LEU A 217 2.72 17.84 -9.17
C LEU A 217 2.72 18.94 -10.24
N PRO A 218 3.65 19.89 -10.26
CA PRO A 218 3.56 21.05 -11.16
C PRO A 218 3.26 20.64 -12.61
N VAL A 219 2.21 21.23 -13.21
CA VAL A 219 1.84 21.03 -14.62
C VAL A 219 2.42 22.20 -15.40
N PRO A 220 3.42 21.98 -16.28
CA PRO A 220 4.01 23.07 -17.05
C PRO A 220 2.97 23.77 -17.94
N GLY A 221 3.11 25.10 -18.09
CA GLY A 221 2.20 25.89 -18.93
C GLY A 221 0.84 26.23 -18.29
N ARG A 222 0.51 25.68 -17.12
CA ARG A 222 -0.42 26.35 -16.23
C ARG A 222 0.35 27.41 -15.47
N ALA A 223 -0.11 28.66 -15.57
CA ALA A 223 0.30 29.67 -14.62
C ALA A 223 0.15 29.07 -13.21
N GLU A 224 1.10 29.37 -12.32
CA GLU A 224 0.88 29.33 -10.88
C GLU A 224 -0.27 30.30 -10.59
N GLY A 225 -1.50 29.92 -10.95
CA GLY A 225 -2.72 30.65 -10.69
C GLY A 225 -3.08 30.55 -9.21
N TYR A 226 -2.06 30.43 -8.36
CA TYR A 226 -2.20 30.76 -6.97
C TYR A 226 -2.24 32.28 -6.90
N SER A 227 -3.42 32.81 -7.20
CA SER A 227 -3.76 34.10 -6.66
C SER A 227 -3.85 33.88 -5.17
N ASP A 228 -2.90 34.44 -4.42
CA ASP A 228 -2.96 34.58 -2.95
C ASP A 228 -4.18 35.43 -2.48
N SER A 229 -5.09 35.70 -3.41
CA SER A 229 -6.35 36.41 -3.29
C SER A 229 -7.55 35.49 -3.04
N ASP A 230 -7.35 34.20 -2.73
CA ASP A 230 -8.43 33.46 -2.08
C ASP A 230 -8.73 34.22 -0.80
N ALA A 231 -9.85 34.93 -0.80
CA ALA A 231 -10.36 35.62 0.37
C ALA A 231 -10.26 34.63 1.55
N PRO A 232 -9.77 35.06 2.72
CA PRO A 232 -9.73 34.19 3.88
C PRO A 232 -11.12 33.56 4.00
N ILE A 233 -11.19 32.24 3.86
CA ILE A 233 -12.46 31.51 3.97
C ILE A 233 -13.08 31.99 5.27
N ASP A 234 -14.23 32.63 5.22
CA ASP A 234 -14.82 33.20 6.43
C ASP A 234 -15.19 32.03 7.37
N PHE A 235 -14.43 31.89 8.45
CA PHE A 235 -14.41 30.70 9.31
C PHE A 235 -15.48 30.77 10.42
N GLU A 236 -16.22 31.87 10.52
CA GLU A 236 -17.09 32.18 11.67
C GLU A 236 -18.56 31.77 11.49
N GLU A 237 -19.06 31.52 10.26
CA GLU A 237 -20.46 31.11 10.06
C GLU A 237 -20.66 29.57 10.07
N VAL A 238 -21.04 29.07 11.25
CA VAL A 238 -21.57 27.71 11.44
C VAL A 238 -23.02 27.69 10.95
N SER A 239 -23.27 26.99 9.84
CA SER A 239 -24.60 26.91 9.23
C SER A 239 -25.34 25.63 9.66
N GLU A 240 -26.65 25.59 9.47
CA GLU A 240 -27.45 24.36 9.68
C GLU A 240 -26.97 23.18 8.79
N TYR A 241 -26.23 23.48 7.72
CA TYR A 241 -25.66 22.52 6.77
C TYR A 241 -24.31 21.93 7.16
N ASP A 242 -23.82 22.23 8.36
CA ASP A 242 -22.51 21.79 8.82
C ASP A 242 -22.40 20.26 8.97
N ARG A 243 -21.20 19.75 8.73
CA ARG A 243 -20.94 18.31 8.61
C ARG A 243 -20.48 17.74 9.94
N ALA A 244 -21.19 16.72 10.41
CA ALA A 244 -20.82 15.98 11.61
C ALA A 244 -19.57 15.11 11.40
N ALA A 245 -18.78 14.90 12.46
CA ALA A 245 -17.60 14.02 12.45
C ALA A 245 -17.93 12.60 11.97
N SER A 246 -19.08 12.07 12.39
CA SER A 246 -19.59 10.77 11.97
C SER A 246 -19.86 10.68 10.46
N ALA A 247 -20.36 11.76 9.84
CA ALA A 247 -20.57 11.82 8.39
C ALA A 247 -19.24 11.93 7.61
N PHE A 248 -18.21 12.50 8.23
CA PHE A 248 -16.84 12.48 7.70
C PHE A 248 -16.26 11.06 7.75
N LEU A 249 -16.26 10.39 8.92
CA LEU A 249 -15.76 9.02 9.06
C LEU A 249 -16.48 8.03 8.14
N LYS A 250 -17.80 8.16 8.01
CA LYS A 250 -18.62 7.33 7.12
C LYS A 250 -18.18 7.42 5.66
N SER A 251 -17.67 8.58 5.23
CA SER A 251 -17.16 8.74 3.85
C SER A 251 -15.90 7.92 3.56
N PHE A 252 -15.19 7.48 4.61
CA PHE A 252 -14.06 6.55 4.52
C PHE A 252 -14.44 5.11 4.90
N GLY A 253 -15.73 4.81 5.04
CA GLY A 253 -16.22 3.48 5.46
C GLY A 253 -15.96 3.17 6.93
N LEU A 254 -15.69 4.19 7.75
CA LEU A 254 -15.51 4.07 9.19
C LEU A 254 -16.80 4.43 9.94
N PHE A 255 -16.89 3.97 11.18
CA PHE A 255 -17.99 4.26 12.09
C PHE A 255 -17.44 4.92 13.35
N GLY A 256 -18.28 5.71 14.04
CA GLY A 256 -17.90 6.50 15.22
C GLY A 256 -17.98 7.99 14.95
N GLY A 257 -17.32 8.78 15.81
CA GLY A 257 -17.31 10.24 15.75
C GLY A 257 -18.47 10.88 16.52
N ASP A 258 -18.18 12.03 17.13
CA ASP A 258 -19.15 12.82 17.89
C ASP A 258 -20.20 13.47 16.96
N THR A 259 -21.25 14.01 17.57
CA THR A 259 -22.26 14.88 16.96
C THR A 259 -21.75 16.29 16.67
N ARG A 260 -20.53 16.63 17.09
CA ARG A 260 -19.84 17.88 16.76
C ARG A 260 -19.86 18.11 15.26
N ARG A 261 -20.07 19.38 14.88
CA ARG A 261 -20.18 19.82 13.49
C ARG A 261 -19.07 20.80 13.17
N ALA A 262 -18.62 20.75 11.93
CA ALA A 262 -17.71 21.72 11.36
C ALA A 262 -18.29 22.19 10.03
N ASN A 263 -17.89 23.38 9.60
CA ASN A 263 -18.29 23.98 8.34
C ASN A 263 -18.15 22.96 7.21
N ARG A 264 -19.23 22.85 6.43
CA ARG A 264 -19.38 21.82 5.40
C ARG A 264 -18.27 21.88 4.35
N GLU A 265 -17.87 23.07 3.94
CA GLU A 265 -16.86 23.28 2.90
C GLU A 265 -15.47 22.91 3.42
N LEU A 266 -15.12 23.29 4.65
CA LEU A 266 -13.87 22.90 5.30
C LEU A 266 -13.76 21.38 5.46
N ALA A 267 -14.82 20.76 5.98
CA ALA A 267 -14.87 19.31 6.11
C ALA A 267 -14.77 18.59 4.76
N GLN A 268 -15.37 19.17 3.71
CA GLN A 268 -15.28 18.65 2.35
C GLN A 268 -13.88 18.83 1.75
N LYS A 269 -13.21 19.96 1.98
CA LYS A 269 -11.82 20.22 1.58
C LYS A 269 -10.87 19.23 2.23
N LEU A 270 -10.96 19.06 3.56
CA LEU A 270 -10.18 18.05 4.30
C LEU A 270 -10.44 16.63 3.76
N ARG A 271 -11.70 16.27 3.54
CA ARG A 271 -12.06 14.96 2.97
C ARG A 271 -11.35 14.71 1.63
N LEU A 272 -11.38 15.67 0.72
CA LEU A 272 -10.76 15.53 -0.60
C LEU A 272 -9.23 15.45 -0.51
N LEU A 273 -8.59 16.22 0.39
CA LEU A 273 -7.15 16.13 0.64
C LEU A 273 -6.72 14.75 1.16
N LEU A 274 -7.50 14.16 2.06
CA LEU A 274 -7.29 12.79 2.53
C LEU A 274 -7.59 11.73 1.45
N GLU A 275 -8.56 12.01 0.58
CA GLU A 275 -8.89 11.14 -0.55
C GLU A 275 -7.76 11.11 -1.58
N ILE A 276 -7.01 12.20 -1.76
CA ILE A 276 -5.81 12.24 -2.60
C ILE A 276 -4.75 11.25 -2.09
N GLU A 277 -4.41 11.28 -0.80
CA GLU A 277 -3.46 10.34 -0.19
C GLU A 277 -3.89 8.89 -0.43
N LYS A 278 -5.16 8.59 -0.16
CA LYS A 278 -5.73 7.26 -0.40
C LYS A 278 -5.63 6.84 -1.86
N ARG A 279 -5.98 7.71 -2.80
CA ARG A 279 -5.94 7.41 -4.25
C ARG A 279 -4.53 7.12 -4.73
N TYR A 280 -3.53 7.87 -4.26
CA TYR A 280 -2.14 7.57 -4.56
C TYR A 280 -1.72 6.18 -4.06
N ASN A 281 -2.14 5.80 -2.85
CA ASN A 281 -1.84 4.49 -2.30
C ASN A 281 -2.54 3.37 -3.07
N ASP A 282 -3.81 3.56 -3.42
CA ASP A 282 -4.59 2.63 -4.25
C ASP A 282 -3.97 2.47 -5.65
N ALA A 283 -3.50 3.57 -6.26
CA ALA A 283 -2.82 3.56 -7.54
C ALA A 283 -1.49 2.82 -7.49
N ASN A 284 -0.67 3.06 -6.46
CA ASN A 284 0.59 2.32 -6.27
C ASN A 284 0.36 0.82 -6.07
N LEU A 285 -0.70 0.45 -5.33
CA LEU A 285 -1.08 -0.95 -5.16
C LEU A 285 -1.49 -1.59 -6.50
N ARG A 286 -2.20 -0.86 -7.36
CA ARG A 286 -2.56 -1.33 -8.71
C ARG A 286 -1.35 -1.44 -9.62
N ALA A 287 -0.46 -0.46 -9.61
CA ALA A 287 0.81 -0.52 -10.34
C ALA A 287 1.62 -1.75 -9.92
N ARG A 288 1.79 -1.95 -8.60
CA ARG A 288 2.39 -3.17 -8.04
C ARG A 288 1.70 -4.43 -8.55
N TYR A 289 0.37 -4.48 -8.51
CA TYR A 289 -0.39 -5.64 -9.00
C TYR A 289 -0.12 -5.94 -10.48
N TYR A 290 -0.03 -4.93 -11.35
CA TYR A 290 0.33 -5.14 -12.75
C TYR A 290 1.73 -5.73 -12.89
N PHE A 291 2.72 -5.16 -12.20
CA PHE A 291 4.09 -5.70 -12.23
C PHE A 291 4.24 -7.04 -11.53
N MET A 292 3.36 -7.40 -10.59
CA MET A 292 3.39 -8.71 -9.94
C MET A 292 3.18 -9.84 -10.93
N GLU A 293 2.37 -9.69 -11.98
CA GLU A 293 2.24 -10.77 -12.99
C GLU A 293 3.57 -11.04 -13.72
N PHE A 294 4.42 -10.03 -13.89
CA PHE A 294 5.77 -10.18 -14.42
C PHE A 294 6.78 -10.67 -13.37
N LEU A 295 6.69 -10.19 -12.14
CA LEU A 295 7.61 -10.53 -11.05
C LEU A 295 7.31 -11.90 -10.41
N GLN A 296 6.07 -12.37 -10.48
CA GLN A 296 5.56 -13.60 -9.86
C GLN A 296 6.16 -14.91 -10.41
N PRO A 297 6.41 -15.05 -11.72
CA PRO A 297 7.17 -16.20 -12.25
C PRO A 297 8.58 -16.36 -11.68
N PHE A 298 9.08 -15.37 -10.92
CA PHE A 298 10.36 -15.42 -10.19
C PHE A 298 10.16 -15.76 -8.69
N GLU A 299 8.91 -15.96 -8.23
CA GLU A 299 8.49 -16.27 -6.85
C GLU A 299 8.50 -17.78 -6.54
N GLY A 300 9.62 -18.47 -6.74
CA GLY A 300 9.82 -19.76 -6.08
C GLY A 300 10.13 -19.52 -4.60
N ASP A 301 9.13 -19.42 -3.70
CA ASP A 301 9.22 -19.26 -2.23
C ASP A 301 10.18 -18.18 -1.66
N SER A 302 10.79 -17.38 -2.53
CA SER A 302 11.88 -16.46 -2.22
C SER A 302 11.62 -15.07 -2.81
N ALA A 303 10.34 -14.69 -2.93
CA ALA A 303 9.85 -13.40 -3.41
C ALA A 303 10.38 -12.17 -2.63
N ILE A 304 11.05 -12.38 -1.50
CA ILE A 304 11.70 -11.35 -0.69
C ILE A 304 13.24 -11.53 -0.66
N ASN A 305 13.76 -12.58 -1.30
CA ASN A 305 15.17 -12.90 -1.36
C ASN A 305 15.72 -12.76 -2.79
N PRO A 306 16.23 -11.58 -3.17
CA PRO A 306 16.74 -11.32 -4.52
C PRO A 306 17.90 -12.22 -4.96
N ALA A 307 18.45 -13.03 -4.05
CA ALA A 307 19.43 -14.07 -4.33
C ALA A 307 18.89 -15.21 -5.24
N HIS A 308 17.57 -15.38 -5.36
CA HIS A 308 16.94 -16.51 -6.06
C HIS A 308 16.21 -16.13 -7.36
N ALA A 309 16.22 -14.84 -7.74
CA ALA A 309 15.67 -14.42 -9.03
C ALA A 309 16.39 -15.16 -10.18
N ARG A 310 15.63 -15.97 -10.93
CA ARG A 310 16.08 -16.70 -12.12
C ARG A 310 16.65 -15.74 -13.18
N ALA A 311 17.44 -16.33 -14.08
CA ALA A 311 18.19 -15.66 -15.14
C ALA A 311 17.37 -14.57 -15.85
N GLU A 312 18.09 -13.50 -16.19
CA GLU A 312 17.62 -12.46 -17.11
C GLU A 312 16.92 -13.09 -18.32
N HIS A 313 15.76 -12.56 -18.71
CA HIS A 313 15.09 -13.01 -19.92
C HIS A 313 15.65 -12.25 -21.12
N GLN A 314 15.70 -12.91 -22.27
CA GLN A 314 16.13 -12.25 -23.50
C GLN A 314 14.98 -11.44 -24.10
N ILE A 315 15.29 -10.22 -24.51
CA ILE A 315 14.38 -9.36 -25.26
C ILE A 315 14.27 -9.94 -26.70
N PRO A 316 13.09 -10.40 -27.15
CA PRO A 316 12.98 -11.21 -28.36
C PRO A 316 13.55 -10.59 -29.64
N TYR A 317 13.39 -9.28 -29.82
CA TYR A 317 13.83 -8.55 -31.03
C TYR A 317 15.27 -8.03 -30.97
N THR A 318 15.93 -8.07 -29.81
CA THR A 318 17.34 -7.61 -29.72
C THR A 318 18.30 -8.70 -29.26
N GLY A 319 17.79 -9.78 -28.65
CA GLY A 319 18.60 -10.79 -27.95
C GLY A 319 19.28 -10.28 -26.68
N LYS A 320 19.14 -8.99 -26.32
CA LYS A 320 19.73 -8.42 -25.11
C LYS A 320 18.99 -8.95 -23.88
N SER A 321 19.72 -9.16 -22.79
CA SER A 321 19.14 -9.51 -21.50
C SER A 321 18.42 -8.33 -20.86
N PHE A 322 17.17 -8.52 -20.43
CA PHE A 322 16.52 -7.60 -19.50
C PHE A 322 16.97 -7.89 -18.07
N ARG A 323 17.38 -6.86 -17.32
CA ARG A 323 17.94 -6.99 -15.96
C ARG A 323 16.85 -7.19 -14.90
N THR A 324 16.06 -8.25 -15.01
CA THR A 324 14.94 -8.57 -14.12
C THR A 324 15.33 -8.49 -12.64
N ARG A 325 16.49 -9.01 -12.26
CA ARG A 325 16.94 -9.01 -10.86
C ARG A 325 17.12 -7.59 -10.31
N ALA A 326 17.75 -6.71 -11.08
CA ALA A 326 17.97 -5.33 -10.67
C ALA A 326 16.65 -4.58 -10.52
N PHE A 327 15.73 -4.77 -11.48
CA PHE A 327 14.38 -4.23 -11.40
C PHE A 327 13.61 -4.76 -10.17
N ALA A 328 13.62 -6.07 -9.95
CA ALA A 328 12.93 -6.70 -8.81
C ALA A 328 13.47 -6.21 -7.46
N GLN A 329 14.79 -6.02 -7.33
CA GLN A 329 15.41 -5.44 -6.13
C GLN A 329 14.94 -4.00 -5.88
N ALA A 330 14.94 -3.16 -6.92
CA ALA A 330 14.50 -1.77 -6.80
C ALA A 330 12.99 -1.69 -6.48
N ALA A 331 12.17 -2.50 -7.15
CA ALA A 331 10.73 -2.61 -6.89
C ALA A 331 10.45 -3.07 -5.45
N ALA A 332 11.19 -4.06 -4.94
CA ALA A 332 11.05 -4.53 -3.56
C ALA A 332 11.34 -3.43 -2.53
N GLN A 333 12.29 -2.53 -2.81
CA GLN A 333 12.55 -1.38 -1.93
C GLN A 333 11.35 -0.43 -1.89
N ILE A 334 10.79 -0.07 -3.06
CA ILE A 334 9.58 0.77 -3.16
C ILE A 334 8.40 0.13 -2.43
N PHE A 335 8.21 -1.18 -2.60
CA PHE A 335 7.09 -1.89 -1.97
C PHE A 335 7.21 -1.95 -0.44
N ARG A 336 8.42 -2.16 0.09
CA ARG A 336 8.65 -2.13 1.55
C ARG A 336 8.34 -0.75 2.15
N GLU A 337 8.72 0.33 1.46
CA GLU A 337 8.40 1.69 1.89
C GLU A 337 6.89 1.95 1.86
N SER A 338 6.19 1.45 0.84
CA SER A 338 4.73 1.57 0.74
C SER A 338 3.98 0.78 1.83
N ASP A 339 4.44 -0.45 2.12
CA ASP A 339 3.81 -1.34 3.11
C ASP A 339 4.01 -0.85 4.56
N ALA A 340 5.04 -0.03 4.81
CA ALA A 340 5.26 0.62 6.10
C ALA A 340 4.15 1.63 6.46
N SER A 341 3.46 2.20 5.47
CA SER A 341 2.27 3.03 5.67
C SER A 341 1.05 2.14 5.98
N THR A 342 0.97 1.62 7.21
CA THR A 342 -0.10 0.71 7.57
C THR A 342 -1.48 1.36 7.41
N ARG A 343 -2.44 0.64 6.83
CA ARG A 343 -3.87 1.02 6.79
C ARG A 343 -4.39 1.46 8.15
N TYR A 344 -3.82 0.91 9.22
CA TYR A 344 -4.13 1.29 10.60
C TYR A 344 -3.64 2.70 10.99
N ALA A 345 -2.47 3.16 10.52
CA ALA A 345 -2.00 4.52 10.75
C ALA A 345 -2.96 5.55 10.11
N PHE A 346 -3.42 5.30 8.89
CA PHE A 346 -4.41 6.14 8.22
C PHE A 346 -5.75 6.15 8.98
N ILE A 347 -6.25 4.98 9.40
CA ILE A 347 -7.48 4.89 10.20
C ILE A 347 -7.33 5.65 11.53
N ARG A 348 -6.19 5.53 12.22
CA ARG A 348 -5.92 6.25 13.47
C ARG A 348 -5.91 7.76 13.24
N LYS A 349 -5.29 8.22 12.15
CA LYS A 349 -5.29 9.63 11.75
C LYS A 349 -6.72 10.15 11.53
N LEU A 350 -7.55 9.41 10.79
CA LEU A 350 -8.96 9.78 10.58
C LEU A 350 -9.75 9.87 11.88
N ASN A 351 -9.58 8.92 12.80
CA ASN A 351 -10.25 8.96 14.11
C ASN A 351 -9.75 10.15 14.95
N ARG A 352 -8.43 10.41 14.99
CA ARG A 352 -7.88 11.57 15.72
C ARG A 352 -8.44 12.90 15.21
N ILE A 353 -8.61 13.04 13.89
CA ILE A 353 -9.24 14.21 13.30
C ILE A 353 -10.71 14.29 13.75
N ALA A 354 -11.45 13.19 13.69
CA ALA A 354 -12.86 13.14 14.09
C ALA A 354 -13.09 13.36 15.60
N ASP A 355 -12.14 13.00 16.45
CA ASP A 355 -12.20 13.23 17.90
C ASP A 355 -12.02 14.73 18.24
N ASN A 356 -11.30 15.47 17.39
CA ASN A 356 -11.04 16.89 17.53
C ASN A 356 -11.87 17.73 16.55
N TRP A 357 -13.11 17.31 16.23
CA TRP A 357 -13.88 17.89 15.13
C TRP A 357 -14.47 19.28 15.45
N THR A 358 -13.68 20.34 15.27
CA THR A 358 -14.07 21.76 15.28
C THR A 358 -13.59 22.46 14.00
N ASN A 359 -14.05 23.68 13.71
CA ASN A 359 -13.60 24.43 12.54
C ASN A 359 -12.08 24.65 12.55
N GLU A 360 -11.53 25.09 13.69
CA GLU A 360 -10.11 25.39 13.85
C GLU A 360 -9.25 24.15 13.61
N GLU A 361 -9.64 23.03 14.20
CA GLU A 361 -8.93 21.76 14.09
C GLU A 361 -9.06 21.14 12.70
N VAL A 362 -10.22 21.27 12.05
CA VAL A 362 -10.42 20.84 10.65
C VAL A 362 -9.53 21.67 9.71
N VAL A 363 -9.40 22.97 9.94
CA VAL A 363 -8.47 23.84 9.17
C VAL A 363 -7.03 23.42 9.39
N ALA A 364 -6.62 23.22 10.65
CA ALA A 364 -5.28 22.76 10.98
C ALA A 364 -4.97 21.42 10.31
N ALA A 365 -5.90 20.47 10.39
CA ALA A 365 -5.78 19.16 9.74
C ALA A 365 -5.73 19.28 8.21
N ALA A 366 -6.49 20.18 7.59
CA ALA A 366 -6.48 20.39 6.15
C ALA A 366 -5.13 20.98 5.69
N LYS A 367 -4.60 21.99 6.38
CA LYS A 367 -3.29 22.57 6.10
C LYS A 367 -2.18 21.53 6.24
N GLN A 368 -2.22 20.77 7.33
CA GLN A 368 -1.25 19.69 7.57
C GLN A 368 -1.33 18.60 6.49
N GLN A 369 -2.54 18.16 6.10
CA GLN A 369 -2.72 17.17 5.04
C GLN A 369 -2.21 17.66 3.69
N ALA A 370 -2.48 18.93 3.33
CA ALA A 370 -2.01 19.50 2.07
C ALA A 370 -0.47 19.46 2.01
N LYS A 371 0.20 19.83 3.09
CA LYS A 371 1.66 19.73 3.21
C LYS A 371 2.14 18.28 3.11
N GLU A 372 1.54 17.36 3.86
CA GLU A 372 1.89 15.94 3.84
C GLU A 372 1.74 15.33 2.43
N ASN A 373 0.72 15.73 1.67
CA ASN A 373 0.54 15.29 0.29
C ASN A 373 1.69 15.75 -0.62
N VAL A 374 2.12 17.01 -0.50
CA VAL A 374 3.27 17.56 -1.24
C VAL A 374 4.56 16.85 -0.84
N ASP A 375 4.82 16.75 0.45
CA ASP A 375 6.05 16.13 0.99
C ASP A 375 6.15 14.65 0.58
N SER A 376 5.02 13.92 0.56
CA SER A 376 4.96 12.51 0.16
C SER A 376 5.34 12.31 -1.31
N VAL A 377 4.84 13.18 -2.19
CA VAL A 377 5.18 13.16 -3.63
C VAL A 377 6.70 13.36 -3.82
N HIS A 378 7.27 14.36 -3.18
CA HIS A 378 8.70 14.67 -3.28
C HIS A 378 9.57 13.55 -2.72
N THR A 379 9.18 13.00 -1.57
CA THR A 379 9.89 11.89 -0.93
C THR A 379 9.92 10.67 -1.86
N ARG A 380 8.79 10.32 -2.49
CA ARG A 380 8.72 9.19 -3.43
C ARG A 380 9.58 9.38 -4.67
N LEU A 381 9.54 10.57 -5.26
CA LEU A 381 10.37 10.90 -6.41
C LEU A 381 11.86 10.85 -6.06
N LYS A 382 12.22 11.35 -4.87
CA LYS A 382 13.58 11.24 -4.33
C LYS A 382 14.03 9.79 -4.16
N THR A 383 13.20 8.91 -3.59
CA THR A 383 13.51 7.47 -3.51
C THR A 383 13.79 6.88 -4.89
N LYS A 384 12.93 7.16 -5.89
CA LYS A 384 13.12 6.67 -7.27
C LYS A 384 14.43 7.15 -7.88
N ARG A 385 14.77 8.43 -7.69
CA ARG A 385 16.04 9.03 -8.12
C ARG A 385 17.25 8.38 -7.47
N GLU A 386 17.19 8.09 -6.17
CA GLU A 386 18.25 7.38 -5.46
C GLU A 386 18.41 5.94 -5.98
N LEU A 387 17.31 5.24 -6.25
CA LEU A 387 17.33 3.92 -6.87
C LEU A 387 17.91 3.97 -8.29
N MET A 388 17.52 4.95 -9.10
CA MET A 388 18.07 5.17 -10.44
C MET A 388 19.58 5.39 -10.39
N ARG A 389 20.10 6.24 -9.49
CA ARG A 389 21.56 6.44 -9.32
C ARG A 389 22.28 5.13 -9.01
N ARG A 390 21.70 4.27 -8.17
CA ARG A 390 22.27 2.94 -7.89
C ARG A 390 22.27 2.05 -9.13
N LEU A 391 21.19 2.03 -9.91
CA LEU A 391 21.10 1.23 -11.14
C LEU A 391 22.08 1.74 -12.22
N LEU A 392 22.23 3.06 -12.38
CA LEU A 392 23.24 3.66 -13.25
C LEU A 392 24.67 3.23 -12.84
N SER A 393 24.97 3.23 -11.53
CA SER A 393 26.27 2.77 -11.03
C SER A 393 26.54 1.28 -11.27
N GLN A 394 25.50 0.49 -11.55
CA GLN A 394 25.60 -0.92 -11.95
C GLN A 394 25.73 -1.09 -13.48
N GLY A 395 25.81 0.01 -14.24
CA GLY A 395 25.93 0.01 -15.69
C GLY A 395 24.62 -0.18 -16.44
N ILE A 396 23.47 0.02 -15.79
CA ILE A 396 22.16 0.02 -16.47
C ILE A 396 21.99 1.38 -17.16
N PRO A 397 21.73 1.43 -18.48
CA PRO A 397 21.51 2.69 -19.19
C PRO A 397 20.32 3.50 -18.67
N GLU A 398 20.35 4.81 -18.83
CA GLU A 398 19.27 5.73 -18.42
C GLU A 398 17.97 5.49 -19.20
N ASP A 399 18.09 5.11 -20.47
CA ASP A 399 17.01 4.83 -21.42
C ASP A 399 16.51 3.37 -21.37
N ASP A 400 17.02 2.56 -20.43
CA ASP A 400 16.62 1.15 -20.29
C ASP A 400 15.18 1.02 -19.75
N LEU A 401 14.44 0.01 -20.23
CA LEU A 401 13.09 -0.33 -19.74
C LEU A 401 13.05 -0.54 -18.21
N VAL A 402 14.17 -0.92 -17.58
CA VAL A 402 14.28 -1.00 -16.12
C VAL A 402 14.05 0.36 -15.46
N MET A 403 14.64 1.43 -16.01
CA MET A 403 14.48 2.78 -15.47
C MET A 403 13.05 3.28 -15.66
N ILE A 404 12.49 3.03 -16.84
CA ILE A 404 11.09 3.38 -17.15
C ILE A 404 10.14 2.66 -16.19
N ALA A 405 10.29 1.35 -16.03
CA ALA A 405 9.46 0.57 -15.12
C ALA A 405 9.61 1.03 -13.66
N LEU A 406 10.81 1.42 -13.22
CA LEU A 406 11.06 1.96 -11.88
C LEU A 406 10.26 3.25 -11.62
N PHE A 407 10.22 4.17 -12.58
CA PHE A 407 9.53 5.45 -12.39
C PHE A 407 8.00 5.33 -12.48
N LEU A 408 7.48 4.25 -13.07
CA LEU A 408 6.06 3.93 -13.12
C LEU A 408 5.50 3.34 -11.81
N LEU A 409 6.34 2.64 -11.02
CA LEU A 409 6.01 2.13 -9.68
C LEU A 409 5.74 3.24 -8.67
#